data_AF-A0A7K4QAQ8-F1
#
_entry.id   AF-A0A7K4QAQ8-F1
#
_cell.length_a   1.000
_cell.length_b   1.000
_cell.length_c   1.000
_cell.angle_alpha   90.00
_cell.angle_beta   90.00
_cell.angle_gamma   90.00
#
_symmetry.space_group_name_H-M   'P 1'
#
loop_
_entity.id
_entity.type
_entity.pdbx_description
1 polymer ?
#
loop_
_entity_poly.entity_id
_entity_poly.type
_entity_poly.pdbx_seq_one_letter_code
_entity_poly.pdbx_strand_id
1 'polypeptide(L)'
;CGKSFRNRSSLTVHLRSHTGERPYECDQCKMGFYTSSHLLVHQRVHTDERPVRCPDCGVGFKEKSTLIKHRRIHTGERPYKCPQCEKSFRDSSSLAVHRRSHTGERPYKCDQCQKGFYTSSELLKHQRIHM
;
A
#
# COMPACT_ATOMS: atom_id res chain seq x y z
N CYS A 1 -11.36 -15.42 -13.86
CA CYS A 1 -11.53 -13.99 -13.51
C CYS A 1 -11.78 -13.06 -14.70
N GLY A 2 -11.91 -13.57 -15.95
CA GLY A 2 -12.38 -12.78 -17.10
C GLY A 2 -11.49 -11.63 -17.58
N LYS A 3 -10.24 -11.52 -17.10
CA LYS A 3 -9.34 -10.42 -17.46
C LYS A 3 -8.68 -10.67 -18.82
N SER A 4 -8.63 -9.63 -19.65
CA SER A 4 -7.93 -9.64 -20.94
C SER A 4 -6.53 -9.04 -20.82
N PHE A 5 -5.57 -9.58 -21.56
CA PHE A 5 -4.16 -9.17 -21.50
C PHE A 5 -3.64 -8.83 -22.90
N ARG A 6 -2.81 -7.79 -22.97
CA ARG A 6 -2.20 -7.32 -24.22
C ARG A 6 -1.19 -8.31 -24.80
N ASN A 7 -0.52 -9.10 -23.96
CA ASN A 7 0.51 -10.05 -24.39
C ASN A 7 0.52 -11.30 -23.50
N ARG A 8 1.14 -12.36 -24.03
CA ARG A 8 1.22 -13.67 -23.36
C ARG A 8 1.99 -13.61 -22.05
N SER A 9 3.09 -12.86 -21.98
CA SER A 9 3.89 -12.74 -20.75
C SER A 9 3.09 -12.14 -19.59
N SER A 10 2.24 -11.14 -19.86
CA SER A 10 1.35 -10.54 -18.85
C SER A 10 0.28 -11.52 -18.39
N LEU A 11 -0.27 -12.31 -19.32
CA LEU A 11 -1.20 -13.40 -18.97
C LEU A 11 -0.50 -14.46 -18.10
N THR A 12 0.71 -14.89 -18.44
CA THR A 12 1.47 -15.87 -17.66
C THR A 12 1.73 -15.39 -16.24
N VAL A 13 2.21 -14.15 -16.07
CA VAL A 13 2.41 -13.57 -14.72
C VAL A 13 1.08 -13.46 -13.98
N HIS A 14 -0.01 -13.11 -14.66
CA HIS A 14 -1.33 -13.09 -14.06
C HIS A 14 -1.80 -14.48 -13.61
N LEU A 15 -1.57 -15.53 -14.40
CA LEU A 15 -1.96 -16.90 -14.04
C LEU A 15 -1.31 -17.35 -12.73
N ARG A 16 -0.08 -16.90 -12.46
CA ARG A 16 0.59 -17.15 -11.17
C ARG A 16 -0.19 -16.63 -9.95
N SER A 17 -1.01 -15.59 -10.12
CA SER A 17 -1.89 -15.11 -9.04
C SER A 17 -3.05 -16.05 -8.71
N HIS A 18 -3.43 -16.94 -9.63
CA HIS A 18 -4.42 -18.00 -9.39
C HIS A 18 -3.78 -19.27 -8.85
N THR A 19 -2.59 -19.63 -9.34
CA THR A 19 -1.88 -20.85 -8.92
C THR A 19 -1.11 -20.66 -7.61
N GLY A 20 -0.81 -19.42 -7.23
CA GLY A 20 0.05 -19.12 -6.09
C GLY A 20 1.56 -19.28 -6.37
N GLU A 21 1.94 -19.69 -7.58
CA GLU A 21 3.33 -19.91 -7.98
C GLU A 21 4.17 -18.63 -7.84
N ARG A 22 5.26 -18.69 -7.08
CA ARG A 22 6.16 -17.56 -6.82
C ARG A 22 7.61 -17.94 -7.12
N PRO A 23 8.02 -17.96 -8.41
CA PRO A 23 9.32 -18.51 -8.81
C PRO A 23 10.53 -17.73 -8.31
N TYR A 24 10.34 -16.49 -7.90
CA TYR A 24 11.42 -15.59 -7.52
C TYR A 24 11.43 -15.44 -6.01
N GLU A 25 12.37 -16.09 -5.34
CA GLU A 25 12.44 -16.10 -3.88
C GLU A 25 13.55 -15.19 -3.37
N CYS A 26 13.31 -14.51 -2.26
CA CYS A 26 14.35 -13.76 -1.55
C CYS A 26 15.19 -14.69 -0.68
N ASP A 27 16.50 -14.74 -0.92
CA ASP A 27 17.39 -15.61 -0.15
C ASP A 27 17.45 -15.28 1.35
N GLN A 28 17.22 -14.01 1.72
CA GLN A 28 17.34 -13.56 3.11
C GLN A 28 16.11 -13.86 3.97
N CYS A 29 14.90 -13.78 3.40
CA CYS A 29 13.65 -13.94 4.16
C CYS A 29 12.69 -14.98 3.56
N LYS A 30 13.09 -15.67 2.49
CA LYS A 30 12.34 -16.73 1.81
C LYS A 30 10.98 -16.29 1.26
N MET A 31 10.77 -14.98 1.15
CA MET A 31 9.57 -14.43 0.53
C MET A 31 9.60 -14.63 -0.99
N GLY A 32 8.58 -15.27 -1.53
CA GLY A 32 8.39 -15.47 -2.97
C GLY A 32 7.65 -14.33 -3.67
N PHE A 33 8.02 -14.08 -4.93
CA PHE A 33 7.48 -13.06 -5.83
C PHE A 33 7.09 -13.65 -7.19
N TYR A 34 6.09 -13.05 -7.83
CA TYR A 34 5.61 -13.45 -9.15
C TYR A 34 6.53 -13.04 -10.31
N THR A 35 7.40 -12.05 -10.09
CA THR A 35 8.35 -11.51 -11.09
C THR A 35 9.69 -11.18 -10.44
N SER A 36 10.77 -11.30 -11.21
CA SER A 36 12.13 -10.93 -10.78
C SER A 36 12.25 -9.45 -10.43
N SER A 37 11.56 -8.58 -11.17
CA SER A 37 11.54 -7.14 -10.91
C SER A 37 11.01 -6.79 -9.51
N HIS A 38 9.97 -7.49 -9.05
CA HIS A 38 9.44 -7.28 -7.69
C HIS A 38 10.39 -7.81 -6.62
N LEU A 39 11.07 -8.94 -6.88
CA LEU A 39 12.12 -9.45 -5.98
C LEU A 39 13.27 -8.43 -5.84
N LEU A 40 13.75 -7.87 -6.95
CA LEU A 40 14.84 -6.89 -6.95
C LEU A 40 14.48 -5.62 -6.17
N VAL A 41 13.26 -5.13 -6.32
CA VAL A 41 12.76 -4.00 -5.52
C VAL A 41 12.66 -4.40 -4.03
N HIS A 42 12.16 -5.60 -3.74
CA HIS A 42 12.06 -6.10 -2.37
C HIS A 42 13.42 -6.22 -1.68
N GLN A 43 14.48 -6.64 -2.38
CA GLN A 43 15.82 -6.76 -1.79
C GLN A 43 16.33 -5.44 -1.18
N ARG A 44 15.87 -4.29 -1.67
CA ARG A 44 16.17 -2.97 -1.08
C ARG A 44 15.61 -2.81 0.34
N VAL A 45 14.66 -3.64 0.75
CA VAL A 45 14.17 -3.69 2.13
C VAL A 45 15.30 -4.06 3.09
N HIS A 46 16.18 -4.97 2.69
CA HIS A 46 17.25 -5.48 3.53
C HIS A 46 18.51 -4.62 3.54
N THR A 47 18.76 -3.85 2.48
CA THR A 47 19.96 -2.99 2.36
C THR A 47 19.70 -1.53 2.73
N ASP A 48 18.45 -1.16 2.98
CA ASP A 48 17.98 0.22 3.13
C ASP A 48 18.37 1.19 2.00
N GLU A 49 18.73 0.64 0.84
CA GLU A 49 19.08 1.42 -0.34
C GLU A 49 17.88 2.27 -0.80
N ARG A 50 18.12 3.56 -0.99
CA ARG A 50 17.12 4.55 -1.42
C ARG A 50 17.62 5.31 -2.64
N PRO A 51 17.59 4.67 -3.83
CA PRO A 51 18.26 5.17 -5.03
C PRO A 51 17.62 6.45 -5.59
N VAL A 52 16.36 6.71 -5.29
CA VAL A 52 15.66 7.92 -5.78
C VAL A 52 15.40 8.88 -4.62
N ARG A 53 15.79 10.14 -4.78
CA ARG A 53 15.62 11.18 -3.76
C ARG A 53 14.62 12.24 -4.20
N CYS A 54 13.90 12.79 -3.24
CA CYS A 54 13.05 13.93 -3.47
C CYS A 54 13.90 15.18 -3.73
N PRO A 55 13.69 15.91 -4.83
CA PRO A 55 14.45 17.14 -5.10
C PRO A 55 14.06 18.26 -4.12
N ASP A 56 12.84 18.22 -3.57
CA ASP A 56 12.29 19.28 -2.73
C ASP A 56 12.77 19.18 -1.26
N CYS A 57 13.07 17.97 -0.76
CA CYS A 57 13.45 17.75 0.65
C CYS A 57 14.57 16.73 0.88
N GLY A 58 15.15 16.15 -0.17
CA GLY A 58 16.26 15.18 -0.07
C GLY A 58 15.88 13.77 0.40
N VAL A 59 14.64 13.55 0.85
CA VAL A 59 14.19 12.23 1.37
C VAL A 59 14.32 11.15 0.30
N GLY A 60 14.96 10.03 0.66
CA GLY A 60 15.18 8.88 -0.23
C GLY A 60 14.05 7.85 -0.21
N PHE A 61 13.76 7.24 -1.37
CA PHE A 61 12.76 6.19 -1.56
C PHE A 61 13.34 4.98 -2.30
N LYS A 62 12.78 3.80 -2.01
CA LYS A 62 13.11 2.54 -2.67
C LYS A 62 12.56 2.46 -4.11
N GLU A 63 11.54 3.26 -4.45
CA GLU A 63 10.89 3.27 -5.77
C GLU A 63 10.47 4.68 -6.22
N LYS A 64 10.51 4.91 -7.55
CA LYS A 64 10.10 6.19 -8.17
C LYS A 64 8.60 6.47 -8.00
N SER A 65 7.76 5.43 -8.05
CA SER A 65 6.31 5.54 -7.84
C SER A 65 5.98 6.10 -6.46
N THR A 66 6.70 5.65 -5.43
CA THR A 66 6.57 6.13 -4.05
C THR A 66 7.04 7.58 -3.92
N LEU A 67 8.15 7.95 -4.58
CA LEU A 67 8.59 9.34 -4.65
C LEU A 67 7.54 10.25 -5.29
N ILE A 68 6.91 9.84 -6.41
CA ILE A 68 5.86 10.64 -7.07
C ILE A 68 4.68 10.88 -6.13
N LYS A 69 4.22 9.84 -5.42
CA LYS A 69 3.17 9.99 -4.40
C LYS A 69 3.59 10.92 -3.27
N HIS A 70 4.84 10.79 -2.80
CA HIS A 70 5.39 11.64 -1.77
C HIS A 70 5.44 13.12 -2.20
N ARG A 71 5.81 13.42 -3.45
CA ARG A 71 5.89 14.81 -3.93
C ARG A 71 4.56 15.57 -3.84
N ARG A 72 3.44 14.86 -3.77
CA ARG A 72 2.13 15.48 -3.44
C ARG A 72 2.11 16.19 -2.10
N ILE A 73 3.08 15.97 -1.20
CA ILE A 73 3.21 16.72 0.08
C ILE A 73 3.60 18.15 -0.25
N HIS A 74 4.56 18.31 -1.16
CA HIS A 74 5.09 19.61 -1.53
C HIS A 74 4.14 20.38 -2.45
N THR A 75 3.51 19.70 -3.40
CA THR A 75 2.60 20.36 -4.35
C THR A 75 1.19 20.61 -3.80
N GLY A 76 0.81 19.96 -2.69
CA GLY A 76 -0.55 19.99 -2.16
C GLY A 76 -1.58 19.24 -3.02
N GLU A 77 -1.15 18.55 -4.09
CA GLU A 77 -2.05 17.84 -5.02
C GLU A 77 -2.87 16.76 -4.29
N ARG A 78 -4.19 16.80 -4.47
CA ARG A 78 -5.15 15.88 -3.87
C ARG A 78 -6.06 15.25 -4.94
N PRO A 79 -5.53 14.29 -5.73
CA PRO A 79 -6.25 13.80 -6.90
C PRO A 79 -7.43 12.88 -6.56
N TYR A 80 -7.55 12.40 -5.32
CA TYR A 80 -8.60 11.47 -4.92
C TYR A 80 -9.74 12.21 -4.22
N LYS A 81 -10.81 12.51 -4.96
CA LYS A 81 -12.00 13.18 -4.44
C LYS A 81 -13.00 12.19 -3.86
N CYS A 82 -13.64 12.56 -2.75
CA CYS A 82 -14.78 11.81 -2.23
C CYS A 82 -16.01 12.08 -3.11
N PRO A 83 -16.76 11.06 -3.54
CA PRO A 83 -17.99 11.28 -4.31
C PRO A 83 -19.18 11.72 -3.43
N GLN A 84 -19.06 11.56 -2.10
CA GLN A 84 -20.12 11.85 -1.14
C GLN A 84 -19.95 13.22 -0.44
N CYS A 85 -18.80 13.88 -0.62
CA CYS A 85 -18.54 15.22 -0.09
C CYS A 85 -17.34 15.87 -0.81
N GLU A 86 -17.11 17.16 -0.59
CA GLU A 86 -16.05 17.94 -1.26
C GLU A 86 -14.60 17.62 -0.81
N LYS A 87 -14.42 16.63 0.09
CA LYS A 87 -13.08 16.31 0.61
C LYS A 87 -12.23 15.60 -0.43
N SER A 88 -10.99 16.07 -0.56
CA SER A 88 -9.98 15.52 -1.47
C SER A 88 -8.73 15.05 -0.71
N PHE A 89 -8.15 13.94 -1.17
CA PHE A 89 -7.06 13.20 -0.52
C PHE A 89 -5.87 12.99 -1.46
N ARG A 90 -4.69 12.79 -0.86
CA ARG A 90 -3.39 12.72 -1.57
C ARG A 90 -3.08 11.29 -2.08
N ASP A 91 -3.71 10.30 -1.46
CA ASP A 91 -3.67 8.90 -1.86
C ASP A 91 -5.06 8.24 -1.76
N SER A 92 -5.23 7.13 -2.48
CA SER A 92 -6.48 6.39 -2.56
C SER A 92 -6.83 5.66 -1.26
N SER A 93 -5.83 5.24 -0.49
CA SER A 93 -6.01 4.55 0.80
C SER A 93 -6.66 5.48 1.83
N SER A 94 -6.22 6.74 1.89
CA SER A 94 -6.79 7.78 2.74
C SER A 94 -8.24 8.07 2.36
N LEU A 95 -8.55 8.14 1.06
CA LEU A 95 -9.93 8.25 0.59
C LEU A 95 -10.76 7.02 1.00
N ALA A 96 -10.24 5.81 0.85
CA ALA A 96 -10.95 4.58 1.21
C ALA A 96 -11.28 4.52 2.71
N VAL A 97 -10.33 4.88 3.57
CA VAL A 97 -10.56 5.01 5.02
C VAL A 97 -11.58 6.10 5.31
N HIS A 98 -11.46 7.28 4.68
CA HIS A 98 -12.42 8.36 4.85
C HIS A 98 -13.85 7.93 4.48
N ARG A 99 -14.04 7.16 3.40
CA ARG A 99 -15.37 6.68 3.01
C ARG A 99 -16.05 5.86 4.10
N ARG A 100 -15.30 5.20 5.00
CA ARG A 100 -15.86 4.50 6.16
C ARG A 100 -16.54 5.45 7.15
N SER A 101 -16.18 6.73 7.18
CA SER A 101 -16.90 7.71 8.01
C SER A 101 -18.31 8.00 7.48
N HIS A 102 -18.56 7.81 6.19
CA HIS A 102 -19.89 7.96 5.61
C HIS A 102 -20.77 6.73 5.85
N THR A 103 -20.18 5.53 5.82
CA THR A 103 -20.92 4.28 6.05
C THR A 103 -21.03 3.91 7.53
N GLY A 104 -20.19 4.51 8.39
CA GLY A 104 -20.06 4.12 9.80
C GLY A 104 -19.29 2.80 10.02
N GLU A 105 -18.78 2.17 8.96
CA GLU A 105 -18.09 0.89 9.03
C GLU A 105 -16.82 0.98 9.87
N ARG A 106 -16.70 0.11 10.88
CA ARG A 106 -15.54 0.04 11.79
C ARG A 106 -14.98 -1.38 11.81
N PRO A 107 -14.14 -1.76 10.83
CA PRO A 107 -13.69 -3.15 10.66
C PRO A 107 -12.79 -3.64 11.79
N TYR A 108 -12.08 -2.72 12.45
CA TYR A 108 -11.08 -3.06 13.45
C TYR A 108 -11.70 -2.92 14.84
N LYS A 109 -11.93 -4.03 15.53
CA LYS A 109 -12.55 -4.06 16.85
C LYS A 109 -11.51 -4.41 17.92
N CYS A 110 -11.64 -3.78 19.08
CA CYS A 110 -10.88 -4.16 20.26
C CYS A 110 -11.49 -5.41 20.88
N ASP A 111 -10.70 -6.47 21.06
CA ASP A 111 -11.22 -7.71 21.64
C ASP A 111 -11.65 -7.55 23.10
N GLN A 112 -10.99 -6.66 23.86
CA GLN A 112 -11.28 -6.46 25.28
C GLN A 112 -12.55 -5.64 25.54
N CYS A 113 -12.83 -4.61 24.74
CA CYS A 113 -13.97 -3.70 24.99
C CYS A 113 -14.93 -3.55 23.80
N GLN A 114 -14.70 -4.29 22.72
CA GLN A 114 -15.52 -4.30 21.48
C GLN A 114 -15.64 -2.96 20.75
N LYS A 115 -14.89 -1.93 21.19
CA LYS A 115 -14.85 -0.63 20.52
C LYS A 115 -14.28 -0.77 19.10
N GLY A 116 -15.02 -0.28 18.12
CA GLY A 116 -14.65 -0.30 16.71
C GLY A 116 -13.89 0.96 16.25
N PHE A 117 -12.95 0.77 15.32
CA PHE A 117 -12.07 1.78 14.74
C PHE A 117 -12.07 1.70 13.21
N TYR A 118 -11.76 2.83 12.56
CA TYR A 118 -11.71 2.93 11.11
C TYR A 118 -10.39 2.36 10.54
N THR A 119 -9.33 2.34 11.34
CA THR A 119 -8.00 1.82 10.96
C THR A 119 -7.40 0.91 12.02
N SER A 120 -6.51 0.01 11.61
CA SER A 120 -5.74 -0.85 12.53
C SER A 120 -4.83 -0.02 13.43
N SER A 121 -4.23 1.06 12.91
CA SER A 121 -3.35 1.94 13.69
C SER A 121 -4.08 2.62 14.85
N GLU A 122 -5.33 3.03 14.66
CA GLU A 122 -6.17 3.56 15.76
C GLU A 122 -6.46 2.49 16.82
N LEU A 123 -6.77 1.26 16.39
CA LEU A 123 -6.97 0.12 17.29
C LEU A 123 -5.70 -0.17 18.11
N LEU A 124 -4.53 -0.28 17.45
CA LEU A 124 -3.25 -0.52 18.13
C LEU A 124 -2.93 0.57 19.17
N LYS A 125 -3.19 1.85 18.82
CA LYS A 125 -3.03 2.96 19.76
C LYS A 125 -3.96 2.84 20.96
N HIS A 126 -5.20 2.43 20.72
CA HIS A 126 -6.21 2.23 21.76
C HIS A 126 -5.86 1.03 22.65
N GLN A 127 -5.36 -0.08 22.12
CA GLN A 127 -5.01 -1.26 22.91
C GLN A 127 -3.97 -0.97 24.02
N ARG A 128 -3.15 0.07 23.84
CA ARG A 128 -2.20 0.53 24.87
C ARG A 128 -2.86 1.03 26.16
N ILE A 129 -4.16 1.36 26.15
CA ILE A 129 -4.88 1.76 27.37
C ILE A 129 -5.30 0.57 28.22
N HIS A 130 -5.24 -0.65 27.65
CA HIS A 130 -5.62 -1.90 28.33
C HIS A 130 -4.39 -2.73 28.72
N MET A 131 -3.21 -2.11 28.71
CA MET A 131 -1.96 -2.65 29.24
C MET A 131 -1.80 -2.15 30.67
#